data_AF-A0A662CH29-F1
#
_entry.id   AF-A0A662CH29-F1
#
_cell.length_a   1.000
_cell.length_b   1.000
_cell.length_c   1.000
_cell.angle_alpha   90.00
_cell.angle_beta   90.00
_cell.angle_gamma   90.00
#
_symmetry.space_group_name_H-M   'P 1'
#
loop_
_entity.id
_entity.type
_entity.pdbx_description
1 polymer ?
#
loop_
_entity_poly.entity_id
_entity_poly.type
_entity_poly.pdbx_seq_one_letter_code
_entity_poly.pdbx_strand_id
1 'polypeptide(L)'
;MLLGIIALYGRRRIPYFMGLLISVLLLGNSLSGLKRRSSSELIVSHFKGASMVIVRTGAQVDHYCWYRDSTSRDYMKTYIAQNWSRRIYENQVYEMGDRELCVGRVSACVRVAKGVWMLGGGGSDGLVLTDDVNKQVWDRVYADSTRHEAGCPDFILLSGEPVIEGLAENSWMTKVDLLIDGSNRSWYKERMKVEWEGIYLTDRSGAYVKRWKK
;
A
#
# COMPACT_ATOMS: atom_id res chain seq x y z
N MET A 1 27.32 2.95 33.69
CA MET A 1 26.74 2.83 35.05
C MET A 1 26.57 1.37 35.49
N LEU A 2 25.99 0.48 34.67
CA LEU A 2 25.78 -0.95 35.01
C LEU A 2 27.08 -1.77 35.18
N LEU A 3 28.11 -1.50 34.38
CA LEU A 3 29.45 -2.12 34.53
C LEU A 3 30.11 -1.81 35.89
N GLY A 4 29.83 -0.64 36.47
CA GLY A 4 30.32 -0.26 37.80
C GLY A 4 29.62 -1.02 38.93
N ILE A 5 28.35 -1.38 38.76
CA ILE A 5 27.57 -2.15 39.75
C ILE A 5 27.99 -3.63 39.74
N ILE A 6 28.34 -4.17 38.57
CA ILE A 6 28.85 -5.55 38.42
C ILE A 6 30.25 -5.69 39.04
N ALA A 7 31.09 -4.65 38.98
CA ALA A 7 32.41 -4.65 39.62
C ALA A 7 32.33 -4.62 41.17
N LEU A 8 31.26 -4.03 41.74
CA LEU A 8 31.05 -3.89 43.18
C LEU A 8 30.41 -5.12 43.85
N TYR A 9 29.68 -5.95 43.11
CA TYR A 9 29.00 -7.14 43.64
C TYR A 9 29.66 -8.43 43.12
N GLY A 10 30.33 -9.16 44.03
CA GLY A 10 31.10 -10.35 43.71
C GLY A 10 30.38 -11.43 42.87
N ARG A 11 31.17 -12.29 42.22
CA ARG A 11 30.80 -13.25 41.14
C ARG A 11 29.46 -14.00 41.30
N ARG A 12 28.99 -14.23 42.53
CA ARG A 12 27.72 -14.94 42.80
C ARG A 12 26.45 -14.18 42.38
N ARG A 13 26.48 -12.85 42.24
CA ARG A 13 25.28 -12.07 41.86
C ARG A 13 25.17 -11.73 40.38
N ILE A 14 26.22 -12.01 39.59
CA ILE A 14 26.26 -11.85 38.13
C ILE A 14 25.02 -12.44 37.41
N PRO A 15 24.55 -13.68 37.71
CA PRO A 15 23.39 -14.24 37.01
C PRO A 15 22.09 -13.45 37.24
N TYR A 16 21.90 -12.85 38.41
CA TYR A 16 20.72 -12.02 38.69
C TYR A 16 20.72 -10.72 37.87
N PHE A 17 21.87 -10.06 37.76
CA PHE A 17 22.01 -8.85 36.93
C PHE A 17 21.84 -9.16 35.44
N MET A 18 22.35 -10.31 34.97
CA MET A 18 22.13 -10.78 33.60
C MET A 18 20.64 -11.04 33.33
N GLY A 19 19.93 -11.71 34.26
CA GLY A 19 18.49 -11.95 34.14
C GLY A 19 17.66 -10.65 34.10
N LEU A 20 18.03 -9.66 34.92
CA LEU A 20 17.41 -8.34 34.89
C LEU A 20 17.65 -7.64 33.53
N LEU A 21 18.88 -7.68 33.02
CA LEU A 21 19.23 -7.05 31.75
C LEU A 21 18.48 -7.68 30.57
N ILE A 22 18.40 -9.01 30.52
CA ILE A 22 17.62 -9.73 29.51
C ILE A 22 16.14 -9.35 29.62
N SER A 23 15.59 -9.26 30.83
CA SER A 23 14.19 -8.87 31.03
C SER A 23 13.91 -7.44 30.54
N VAL A 24 14.81 -6.50 30.81
CA VAL A 24 14.71 -5.11 30.32
C VAL A 24 14.83 -5.06 28.80
N LEU A 25 15.74 -5.84 28.19
CA LEU A 25 15.87 -5.93 26.73
C LEU A 25 14.62 -6.55 26.08
N LEU A 26 14.04 -7.58 26.70
CA LEU A 26 12.80 -8.21 26.23
C LEU A 26 11.59 -7.26 26.35
N LEU A 27 11.48 -6.53 27.46
CA LEU A 27 10.47 -5.48 27.64
C LEU A 27 10.65 -4.34 26.62
N GLY A 28 11.88 -3.90 26.41
CA GLY A 28 12.22 -2.88 25.41
C GLY A 28 11.87 -3.32 23.99
N ASN A 29 12.18 -4.57 23.62
CA ASN A 29 11.81 -5.16 22.33
C ASN A 29 10.29 -5.33 22.17
N SER A 30 9.59 -5.70 23.24
CA SER A 30 8.12 -5.81 23.24
C SER A 30 7.46 -4.44 23.03
N LEU A 31 7.90 -3.42 23.77
CA LEU A 31 7.42 -2.04 23.65
C LEU A 31 7.77 -1.42 22.29
N SER A 32 8.97 -1.69 21.78
CA SER A 32 9.41 -1.33 20.42
C SER A 32 8.53 -1.99 19.35
N GLY A 33 8.27 -3.29 19.48
CA GLY A 33 7.38 -4.04 18.59
C GLY A 33 5.94 -3.53 18.62
N LEU A 34 5.44 -3.13 19.79
CA LEU A 34 4.15 -2.47 19.97
C LEU A 34 4.08 -1.10 19.27
N LYS A 35 5.12 -0.27 19.39
CA LYS A 35 5.20 1.01 18.65
C LYS A 35 5.28 0.80 17.13
N ARG A 36 6.00 -0.21 16.66
CA ARG A 36 6.07 -0.57 15.23
C ARG A 36 4.74 -1.10 14.68
N ARG A 37 3.88 -1.64 15.56
CA ARG A 37 2.49 -2.04 15.28
C ARG A 37 1.47 -0.92 15.51
N SER A 38 1.89 0.33 15.67
CA SER A 38 1.01 1.49 15.82
C SER A 38 0.98 2.39 14.59
N SER A 39 1.79 2.12 13.56
CA SER A 39 1.82 2.93 12.34
C SER A 39 0.72 2.50 11.37
N SER A 40 0.06 3.49 10.80
CA SER A 40 -0.80 3.29 9.64
C SER A 40 -0.02 3.60 8.37
N GLU A 41 -0.14 2.74 7.37
CA GLU A 41 0.55 2.90 6.12
C GLU A 41 -0.11 2.19 4.93
N LEU A 42 0.13 2.76 3.76
CA LEU A 42 -0.24 2.27 2.45
C LEU A 42 1.05 1.85 1.76
N ILE A 43 1.13 0.60 1.34
CA ILE A 43 2.24 0.10 0.52
C ILE A 43 1.67 -0.30 -0.83
N VAL A 44 2.22 0.25 -1.91
CA VAL A 44 1.87 -0.13 -3.27
C VAL A 44 3.10 -0.74 -3.93
N SER A 45 2.96 -1.99 -4.37
CA SER A 45 4.02 -2.75 -5.03
C SER A 45 3.55 -3.19 -6.39
N HIS A 46 4.43 -3.06 -7.38
CA HIS A 46 4.16 -3.51 -8.73
C HIS A 46 5.06 -4.65 -9.12
N PHE A 47 4.50 -5.50 -9.97
CA PHE A 47 5.13 -6.62 -10.62
C PHE A 47 4.73 -6.55 -12.08
N LYS A 48 5.52 -7.19 -12.96
CA LYS A 48 5.16 -7.26 -14.38
C LYS A 48 3.76 -7.86 -14.55
N GLY A 49 2.78 -7.02 -14.91
CA GLY A 49 1.38 -7.42 -15.11
C GLY A 49 0.58 -7.66 -13.83
N ALA A 50 1.05 -7.21 -12.66
CA ALA A 50 0.29 -7.26 -11.42
C ALA A 50 0.60 -6.11 -10.48
N SER A 51 -0.41 -5.66 -9.74
CA SER A 51 -0.26 -4.64 -8.71
C SER A 51 -0.85 -5.14 -7.40
N MET A 52 -0.14 -4.85 -6.30
CA MET A 52 -0.58 -5.16 -4.96
C MET A 52 -0.63 -3.89 -4.13
N VAL A 53 -1.78 -3.64 -3.50
CA VAL A 53 -1.96 -2.57 -2.53
C VAL A 53 -2.16 -3.19 -1.15
N ILE A 54 -1.35 -2.76 -0.19
CA ILE A 54 -1.42 -3.19 1.20
C ILE A 54 -1.83 -1.97 2.03
N VAL A 55 -2.98 -2.06 2.69
CA VAL A 55 -3.43 -1.06 3.64
C VAL A 55 -3.26 -1.63 5.04
N ARG A 56 -2.44 -1.00 5.86
CA ARG A 56 -2.16 -1.43 7.23
C ARG A 56 -2.57 -0.34 8.21
N THR A 57 -3.32 -0.73 9.23
CA THR A 57 -3.56 0.08 10.42
C THR A 57 -3.22 -0.73 11.66
N GLY A 58 -2.03 -0.45 12.19
CA GLY A 58 -1.47 -1.16 13.33
C GLY A 58 -1.24 -2.66 13.08
N ALA A 59 -2.05 -3.53 13.70
CA ALA A 59 -1.97 -4.98 13.54
C ALA A 59 -2.89 -5.53 12.44
N GLN A 60 -3.81 -4.72 11.93
CA GLN A 60 -4.73 -5.10 10.86
C GLN A 60 -4.12 -4.73 9.51
N VAL A 61 -4.26 -5.63 8.55
CA VAL A 61 -3.72 -5.49 7.20
C VAL A 61 -4.76 -6.02 6.22
N ASP A 62 -4.96 -5.28 5.12
CA ASP A 62 -5.72 -5.73 3.95
C ASP A 62 -4.80 -5.71 2.74
N HIS A 63 -4.88 -6.74 1.90
CA HIS A 63 -4.12 -6.86 0.66
C HIS A 63 -5.09 -6.93 -0.52
N TYR A 64 -4.95 -6.00 -1.47
CA TYR A 64 -5.73 -5.95 -2.70
C TYR A 64 -4.81 -6.25 -3.87
N CYS A 65 -5.22 -7.20 -4.70
CA CYS A 65 -4.41 -7.74 -5.78
C CYS A 65 -5.15 -7.60 -7.11
N TRP A 66 -4.47 -6.95 -8.06
CA TRP A 66 -4.85 -6.89 -9.47
C TRP A 66 -3.78 -7.61 -10.29
N TYR A 67 -4.21 -8.42 -11.24
CA TYR A 67 -3.32 -9.17 -12.12
C TYR A 67 -3.93 -9.25 -13.51
N ARG A 68 -3.09 -9.17 -14.53
CA ARG A 68 -3.51 -9.20 -15.95
C ARG A 68 -3.73 -10.62 -16.45
N ASP A 69 -2.90 -11.55 -16.00
CA ASP A 69 -2.92 -12.94 -16.44
C ASP A 69 -2.57 -13.90 -15.30
N SER A 70 -2.74 -15.20 -15.56
CA SER A 70 -2.46 -16.27 -14.59
C SER A 70 -0.99 -16.34 -14.19
N THR A 71 -0.07 -15.98 -15.09
CA THR A 71 1.38 -16.03 -14.82
C THR A 71 1.75 -14.96 -13.80
N SER A 72 1.28 -13.72 -13.99
CA SER A 72 1.48 -12.62 -13.04
C SER A 72 0.81 -12.92 -11.70
N ARG A 73 -0.37 -13.57 -11.71
CA ARG A 73 -1.03 -14.03 -10.48
C ARG A 73 -0.17 -15.02 -9.71
N ASP A 74 0.34 -16.05 -10.36
CA ASP A 74 1.10 -17.12 -9.71
C ASP A 74 2.46 -16.63 -9.20
N TYR A 75 3.10 -15.72 -9.94
CA TYR A 75 4.30 -15.01 -9.49
C TYR A 75 4.03 -14.21 -8.21
N MET A 76 2.96 -13.40 -8.20
CA MET A 76 2.59 -12.60 -7.04
C MET A 76 2.23 -13.47 -5.83
N LYS A 77 1.51 -14.59 -6.04
CA LYS A 77 1.23 -15.58 -4.98
C LYS A 77 2.51 -16.13 -4.37
N THR A 78 3.48 -16.47 -5.21
CA THR A 78 4.80 -16.98 -4.78
C THR A 78 5.56 -15.92 -3.99
N TYR A 79 5.62 -14.68 -4.49
CA TYR A 79 6.25 -13.57 -3.80
C TYR A 79 5.64 -13.33 -2.42
N ILE A 80 4.31 -13.32 -2.32
CA ILE A 80 3.63 -13.08 -1.05
C ILE A 80 3.86 -14.24 -0.08
N ALA A 81 3.76 -15.50 -0.53
CA ALA A 81 3.99 -16.68 0.30
C ALA A 81 5.42 -16.74 0.89
N GLN A 82 6.41 -16.22 0.17
CA GLN A 82 7.81 -16.16 0.63
C GLN A 82 8.07 -15.02 1.62
N ASN A 83 7.38 -13.89 1.47
CA ASN A 83 7.64 -12.68 2.25
C ASN A 83 6.68 -12.48 3.44
N TRP A 84 5.55 -13.18 3.46
CA TRP A 84 4.48 -13.01 4.45
C TRP A 84 4.04 -14.34 5.04
N SER A 85 3.58 -14.34 6.29
CA SER A 85 3.07 -15.57 6.89
C SER A 85 1.80 -16.02 6.17
N ARG A 86 1.77 -17.29 5.76
CA ARG A 86 0.66 -17.92 5.03
C ARG A 86 -0.72 -17.71 5.69
N ARG A 87 -0.77 -17.70 7.04
CA ARG A 87 -2.01 -17.52 7.81
C ARG A 87 -2.57 -16.09 7.76
N ILE A 88 -1.71 -15.07 7.70
CA ILE A 88 -2.12 -13.67 7.52
C ILE A 88 -2.65 -13.50 6.09
N TYR A 89 -1.96 -14.10 5.13
CA TYR A 89 -2.32 -14.07 3.71
C TYR A 89 -3.71 -14.64 3.42
N GLU A 90 -3.98 -15.89 3.81
CA GLU A 90 -5.22 -16.59 3.44
C GLU A 90 -6.51 -15.90 3.95
N ASN A 91 -6.42 -15.05 4.99
CA ASN A 91 -7.57 -14.39 5.59
C ASN A 91 -7.74 -12.91 5.21
N GLN A 92 -6.77 -12.31 4.50
CA GLN A 92 -6.69 -10.85 4.32
C GLN A 92 -6.34 -10.42 2.89
N VAL A 93 -6.36 -11.36 1.94
CA VAL A 93 -6.09 -11.08 0.53
C VAL A 93 -7.36 -11.13 -0.30
N TYR A 94 -7.54 -10.07 -1.06
CA TYR A 94 -8.67 -9.87 -1.93
C TYR A 94 -8.18 -9.81 -3.38
N GLU A 95 -8.57 -10.83 -4.14
CA GLU A 95 -8.38 -10.87 -5.59
C GLU A 95 -9.53 -10.09 -6.25
N MET A 96 -9.21 -9.00 -6.95
CA MET A 96 -10.24 -8.07 -7.44
C MET A 96 -10.96 -8.54 -8.70
N GLY A 97 -10.38 -9.44 -9.50
CA GLY A 97 -10.84 -9.79 -10.86
C GLY A 97 -12.37 -9.81 -11.07
N ASP A 98 -13.10 -10.59 -10.27
CA ASP A 98 -14.55 -10.81 -10.46
C ASP A 98 -15.43 -10.13 -9.40
N ARG A 99 -14.85 -9.38 -8.46
CA ARG A 99 -15.59 -8.84 -7.32
C ARG A 99 -16.18 -7.45 -7.64
N GLU A 100 -17.27 -7.09 -7.00
CA GLU A 100 -17.81 -5.71 -7.09
C GLU A 100 -17.46 -4.89 -5.84
N LEU A 101 -17.33 -5.57 -4.70
CA LEU A 101 -17.03 -4.98 -3.42
C LEU A 101 -16.18 -5.95 -2.60
N CYS A 102 -15.13 -5.44 -1.99
CA CYS A 102 -14.34 -6.13 -0.98
C CYS A 102 -14.24 -5.25 0.26
N VAL A 103 -14.89 -5.68 1.34
CA VAL A 103 -14.79 -5.01 2.64
C VAL A 103 -13.70 -5.70 3.44
N GLY A 104 -12.57 -5.00 3.58
CA GLY A 104 -11.47 -5.38 4.44
C GLY A 104 -11.70 -5.04 5.90
N ARG A 105 -10.67 -5.26 6.73
CA ARG A 105 -10.68 -4.90 8.16
C ARG A 105 -10.31 -3.44 8.40
N VAL A 106 -9.56 -2.84 7.49
CA VAL A 106 -9.03 -1.48 7.55
C VAL A 106 -9.63 -0.59 6.48
N SER A 107 -9.88 -1.16 5.31
CA SER A 107 -10.28 -0.45 4.09
C SER A 107 -11.36 -1.21 3.34
N ALA A 108 -12.00 -0.57 2.38
CA ALA A 108 -12.90 -1.22 1.44
C ALA A 108 -12.48 -0.86 0.01
N CYS A 109 -12.58 -1.81 -0.90
CA CYS A 109 -12.36 -1.61 -2.31
C CYS A 109 -13.65 -1.87 -3.07
N VAL A 110 -14.12 -0.89 -3.83
CA VAL A 110 -15.38 -0.93 -4.57
C VAL A 110 -15.09 -0.74 -6.05
N ARG A 111 -15.67 -1.59 -6.89
CA ARG A 111 -15.65 -1.41 -8.34
C ARG A 111 -16.66 -0.34 -8.72
N VAL A 112 -16.17 0.81 -9.17
CA VAL A 112 -17.02 1.93 -9.61
C VAL A 112 -17.44 1.74 -11.06
N ALA A 113 -16.54 1.17 -11.87
CA ALA A 113 -16.79 0.85 -13.27
C ALA A 113 -15.85 -0.26 -13.73
N LYS A 114 -16.03 -0.73 -14.98
CA LYS A 114 -15.10 -1.71 -15.56
C LYS A 114 -13.69 -1.11 -15.56
N GLY A 115 -12.78 -1.81 -14.89
CA GLY A 115 -11.39 -1.42 -14.76
C GLY A 115 -11.10 -0.22 -13.85
N VAL A 116 -12.08 0.25 -13.06
CA VAL A 116 -11.94 1.36 -12.12
C VAL A 116 -12.40 0.93 -10.73
N TRP A 117 -11.53 1.13 -9.76
CA TRP A 117 -11.78 0.78 -8.37
C TRP A 117 -11.51 1.96 -7.47
N MET A 118 -12.38 2.19 -6.50
CA MET A 118 -12.17 3.11 -5.42
C MET A 118 -11.75 2.31 -4.19
N LEU A 119 -10.53 2.55 -3.72
CA LEU A 119 -10.04 2.04 -2.46
C LEU A 119 -10.21 3.15 -1.42
N GLY A 120 -11.07 2.92 -0.43
CA GLY A 120 -11.35 3.90 0.61
C GLY A 120 -11.09 3.35 2.01
N GLY A 121 -10.73 4.23 2.93
CA GLY A 121 -10.61 3.93 4.34
C GLY A 121 -9.17 3.74 4.85
N GLY A 122 -9.03 3.76 6.17
CA GLY A 122 -7.73 3.64 6.82
C GLY A 122 -6.94 4.94 6.88
N GLY A 123 -7.37 6.04 6.26
CA GLY A 123 -6.68 7.34 6.27
C GLY A 123 -5.99 7.72 4.96
N SER A 124 -6.17 6.91 3.91
CA SER A 124 -5.86 7.31 2.54
C SER A 124 -6.85 6.68 1.57
N ASP A 125 -7.40 7.50 0.68
CA ASP A 125 -8.34 7.08 -0.35
C ASP A 125 -7.64 7.13 -1.72
N GLY A 126 -7.94 6.18 -2.60
CA GLY A 126 -7.26 6.06 -3.88
C GLY A 126 -8.09 5.47 -4.98
N LEU A 127 -7.74 5.83 -6.21
CA LEU A 127 -8.36 5.31 -7.42
C LEU A 127 -7.40 4.32 -8.08
N VAL A 128 -7.85 3.11 -8.37
CA VAL A 128 -7.07 2.09 -9.09
C VAL A 128 -7.65 1.90 -10.48
N LEU A 129 -6.81 2.15 -11.48
CA LEU A 129 -7.12 2.02 -12.90
C LEU A 129 -6.37 0.81 -13.46
N THR A 130 -7.10 -0.04 -14.16
CA THR A 130 -6.56 -1.25 -14.81
C THR A 130 -6.69 -1.16 -16.33
N ASP A 131 -6.06 -2.08 -17.06
CA ASP A 131 -6.10 -2.21 -18.52
C ASP A 131 -7.52 -2.15 -19.13
N ASP A 132 -8.55 -2.55 -18.37
CA ASP A 132 -9.94 -2.60 -18.81
C ASP A 132 -10.67 -1.24 -18.78
N VAL A 133 -10.01 -0.17 -18.34
CA VAL A 133 -10.63 1.16 -18.24
C VAL A 133 -11.00 1.69 -19.64
N ASN A 134 -12.20 2.24 -19.78
CA ASN A 134 -12.66 2.87 -21.03
C ASN A 134 -12.60 4.41 -20.94
N LYS A 135 -12.62 5.10 -22.09
CA LYS A 135 -12.56 6.57 -22.11
C LYS A 135 -13.78 7.25 -21.46
N GLN A 136 -14.94 6.61 -21.54
CA GLN A 136 -16.21 7.12 -21.00
C GLN A 136 -16.35 6.95 -19.48
N VAL A 137 -15.38 6.28 -18.84
CA VAL A 137 -15.42 6.03 -17.39
C VAL A 137 -15.31 7.33 -16.60
N TRP A 138 -14.59 8.29 -17.16
CA TRP A 138 -14.30 9.56 -16.53
C TRP A 138 -15.57 10.35 -16.28
N ASP A 139 -16.49 10.38 -17.24
CA ASP A 139 -17.80 11.01 -17.06
C ASP A 139 -18.60 10.40 -15.89
N ARG A 140 -18.44 9.09 -15.62
CA ARG A 140 -19.11 8.41 -14.50
C ARG A 140 -18.42 8.65 -13.17
N VAL A 141 -17.09 8.63 -13.15
CA VAL A 141 -16.29 8.97 -11.96
C VAL A 141 -16.52 10.43 -11.56
N TYR A 142 -16.71 11.33 -12.54
CA TYR A 142 -16.90 12.76 -12.33
C TYR A 142 -18.36 13.18 -12.10
N ALA A 143 -19.35 12.46 -12.65
CA ALA A 143 -20.76 12.73 -12.39
C ALA A 143 -21.09 12.63 -10.89
N ASP A 144 -20.42 11.75 -10.14
CA ASP A 144 -20.56 11.64 -8.69
C ASP A 144 -19.65 12.63 -7.92
N SER A 145 -18.50 13.02 -8.48
CA SER A 145 -17.51 13.86 -7.76
C SER A 145 -17.85 15.36 -7.74
N THR A 146 -18.72 15.86 -8.63
CA THR A 146 -19.16 17.27 -8.64
C THR A 146 -20.01 17.67 -7.43
N ARG A 147 -20.42 16.73 -6.57
CA ARG A 147 -21.20 17.00 -5.37
C ARG A 147 -20.39 17.20 -4.09
N HIS A 148 -19.11 16.84 -4.04
CA HIS A 148 -18.33 16.95 -2.81
C HIS A 148 -16.87 17.40 -3.06
N GLU A 149 -16.52 18.57 -2.52
CA GLU A 149 -15.12 18.97 -2.24
C GLU A 149 -14.38 17.96 -1.33
N ALA A 150 -15.08 16.95 -0.80
CA ALA A 150 -14.54 15.83 -0.02
C ALA A 150 -14.04 14.62 -0.84
N GLY A 151 -14.01 14.68 -2.18
CA GLY A 151 -13.88 13.48 -3.03
C GLY A 151 -12.64 13.36 -3.93
N CYS A 152 -11.54 14.07 -3.67
CA CYS A 152 -10.30 13.88 -4.44
C CYS A 152 -9.50 12.71 -3.86
N PRO A 153 -9.09 11.70 -4.66
CA PRO A 153 -8.27 10.60 -4.16
C PRO A 153 -6.88 11.12 -3.77
N ASP A 154 -6.28 10.57 -2.72
CA ASP A 154 -4.91 10.88 -2.33
C ASP A 154 -3.88 10.29 -3.29
N PHE A 155 -4.24 9.20 -3.96
CA PHE A 155 -3.39 8.56 -4.97
C PHE A 155 -4.19 7.95 -6.12
N ILE A 156 -3.56 7.86 -7.28
CA ILE A 156 -4.04 7.09 -8.42
C ILE A 156 -3.03 6.00 -8.73
N LEU A 157 -3.49 4.77 -8.76
CA LEU A 157 -2.71 3.61 -9.14
C LEU A 157 -3.02 3.21 -10.58
N LEU A 158 -2.01 3.27 -11.45
CA LEU A 158 -2.07 2.72 -12.79
C LEU A 158 -1.53 1.29 -12.78
N SER A 159 -2.44 0.32 -12.72
CA SER A 159 -2.10 -1.11 -12.78
C SER A 159 -2.09 -1.58 -14.24
N GLY A 160 -0.90 -1.74 -14.80
CA GLY A 160 -0.70 -2.12 -16.21
C GLY A 160 -0.61 -0.92 -17.14
N GLU A 161 -1.41 -0.93 -18.20
CA GLU A 161 -1.48 0.05 -19.28
C GLU A 161 -2.89 0.65 -19.49
N PRO A 162 -3.54 1.22 -18.44
CA PRO A 162 -4.84 1.86 -18.58
C PRO A 162 -4.83 3.03 -19.59
N VAL A 163 -5.95 3.22 -20.29
CA VAL A 163 -6.15 4.40 -21.16
C VAL A 163 -6.51 5.61 -20.29
N ILE A 164 -5.58 6.56 -20.19
CA ILE A 164 -5.68 7.73 -19.29
C ILE A 164 -5.66 9.09 -20.01
N GLU A 165 -6.02 9.13 -21.30
CA GLU A 165 -6.13 10.39 -22.04
C GLU A 165 -7.10 11.36 -21.35
N GLY A 166 -6.70 12.63 -21.21
CA GLY A 166 -7.50 13.68 -20.55
C GLY A 166 -7.42 13.67 -19.02
N LEU A 167 -6.83 12.66 -18.39
CA LEU A 167 -6.72 12.60 -16.92
C LEU A 167 -5.96 13.81 -16.35
N ALA A 168 -4.85 14.18 -17.01
CA ALA A 168 -3.99 15.30 -16.65
C ALA A 168 -4.63 16.69 -16.78
N GLU A 169 -5.73 16.82 -17.52
CA GLU A 169 -6.41 18.10 -17.72
C GLU A 169 -7.22 18.53 -16.49
N ASN A 170 -7.31 17.65 -15.49
CA ASN A 170 -8.04 17.89 -14.27
C ASN A 170 -7.20 18.64 -13.22
N SER A 171 -7.74 19.75 -12.70
CA SER A 171 -7.05 20.60 -11.72
C SER A 171 -6.69 19.90 -10.41
N TRP A 172 -7.50 18.92 -9.98
CA TRP A 172 -7.27 18.17 -8.74
C TRP A 172 -6.06 17.21 -8.82
N MET A 173 -5.63 16.82 -10.01
CA MET A 173 -4.46 15.94 -10.22
C MET A 173 -3.17 16.50 -9.61
N THR A 174 -3.07 17.82 -9.46
CA THR A 174 -1.91 18.50 -8.88
C THR A 174 -1.63 18.14 -7.42
N LYS A 175 -2.59 17.53 -6.72
CA LYS A 175 -2.48 17.15 -5.29
C LYS A 175 -2.46 15.64 -5.07
N VAL A 176 -2.39 14.85 -6.14
CA VAL A 176 -2.58 13.39 -6.10
C VAL A 176 -1.30 12.67 -6.43
N ASP A 177 -0.96 11.69 -5.60
CA ASP A 177 0.20 10.83 -5.85
C ASP A 177 -0.13 9.87 -7.01
N LEU A 178 0.56 10.02 -8.14
CA LEU A 178 0.37 9.13 -9.28
C LEU A 178 1.36 7.97 -9.22
N LEU A 179 0.85 6.77 -8.96
CA LEU A 179 1.62 5.54 -8.82
C LEU A 179 1.51 4.74 -10.11
N ILE A 180 2.63 4.56 -10.81
CA ILE A 180 2.65 3.92 -12.13
C ILE A 180 3.36 2.58 -12.03
N ASP A 181 2.75 1.53 -12.58
CA ASP A 181 3.43 0.28 -12.85
C ASP A 181 4.60 0.55 -13.79
N GLY A 182 5.79 0.28 -13.28
CA GLY A 182 7.04 0.46 -14.01
C GLY A 182 7.31 -0.62 -15.07
N SER A 183 6.27 -1.13 -15.72
CA SER A 183 6.37 -1.98 -16.91
C SER A 183 6.99 -1.26 -18.14
N ASN A 184 7.61 -0.09 -17.90
CA ASN A 184 8.75 0.45 -18.61
C ASN A 184 8.39 1.25 -19.88
N ARG A 185 7.53 2.27 -19.72
CA ARG A 185 7.15 3.11 -20.85
C ARG A 185 7.34 4.61 -20.55
N SER A 186 8.36 5.20 -21.18
CA SER A 186 8.63 6.64 -21.18
C SER A 186 7.46 7.48 -21.71
N TRP A 187 6.59 6.91 -22.53
CA TRP A 187 5.45 7.61 -23.12
C TRP A 187 4.41 8.08 -22.12
N TYR A 188 4.33 7.52 -20.90
CA TYR A 188 3.38 8.01 -19.89
C TYR A 188 3.61 9.50 -19.60
N LYS A 189 4.88 9.91 -19.56
CA LYS A 189 5.30 11.31 -19.39
C LYS A 189 4.87 12.17 -20.57
N GLU A 190 5.05 11.63 -21.78
CA GLU A 190 4.71 12.31 -23.04
C GLU A 190 3.20 12.46 -23.24
N ARG A 191 2.40 11.44 -22.86
CA ARG A 191 0.94 11.46 -23.00
C ARG A 191 0.23 12.28 -21.94
N MET A 192 0.76 12.30 -20.72
CA MET A 192 0.14 13.02 -19.60
C MET A 192 0.45 14.52 -19.63
N LYS A 193 1.53 14.97 -20.29
CA LYS A 193 1.86 16.41 -20.44
C LYS A 193 1.86 17.21 -19.11
N VAL A 194 2.17 16.59 -17.97
CA VAL A 194 2.15 17.23 -16.64
C VAL A 194 3.57 17.65 -16.24
N GLU A 195 3.72 18.82 -15.60
CA GLU A 195 4.94 19.23 -14.87
C GLU A 195 4.98 18.59 -13.46
N TRP A 196 6.16 18.17 -13.01
CA TRP A 196 6.31 16.99 -12.16
C TRP A 196 6.55 17.25 -10.67
N GLU A 197 5.49 17.25 -9.87
CA GLU A 197 5.57 16.97 -8.44
C GLU A 197 4.55 15.87 -8.12
N GLY A 198 5.00 14.70 -7.60
CA GLY A 198 4.08 13.63 -7.13
C GLY A 198 3.93 12.36 -7.98
N ILE A 199 4.75 12.13 -9.01
CA ILE A 199 4.76 10.86 -9.78
C ILE A 199 5.74 9.85 -9.18
N TYR A 200 5.27 8.64 -8.89
CA TYR A 200 6.07 7.53 -8.39
C TYR A 200 6.11 6.38 -9.40
N LEU A 201 7.33 6.09 -9.88
CA LEU A 201 7.63 4.97 -10.76
C LEU A 201 8.18 3.80 -9.94
N THR A 202 7.38 2.76 -9.79
CA THR A 202 7.65 1.70 -8.82
C THR A 202 8.68 0.67 -9.30
N ASP A 203 8.93 0.52 -10.61
CA ASP A 203 10.07 -0.28 -11.11
C ASP A 203 11.43 0.28 -10.69
N ARG A 204 11.56 1.61 -10.67
CA ARG A 204 12.80 2.31 -10.34
C ARG A 204 12.94 2.59 -8.84
N SER A 205 11.82 2.76 -8.15
CA SER A 205 11.78 3.17 -6.73
C SER A 205 11.39 2.05 -5.76
N GLY A 206 11.09 0.85 -6.24
CA GLY A 206 10.58 -0.25 -5.42
C GLY A 206 9.12 -0.01 -5.02
N ALA A 207 8.75 -0.37 -3.79
CA ALA A 207 7.40 -0.15 -3.30
C ALA A 207 7.18 1.33 -2.91
N TYR A 208 6.07 1.91 -3.35
CA TYR A 208 5.59 3.18 -2.82
C TYR A 208 5.05 2.96 -1.40
N VAL A 209 5.46 3.80 -0.44
CA VAL A 209 5.04 3.71 0.96
C VAL A 209 4.59 5.07 1.46
N LYS A 210 3.29 5.22 1.75
CA LYS A 210 2.73 6.38 2.43
C LYS A 210 2.44 6.02 3.87
N ARG A 211 2.93 6.83 4.82
CA ARG A 211 2.65 6.65 6.26
C ARG A 211 1.85 7.83 6.77
N TRP A 212 0.90 7.56 7.65
CA TRP A 212 0.19 8.61 8.37
C TRP A 212 0.10 8.26 9.86
N LYS A 213 -0.04 9.30 10.68
CA LYS A 213 -0.30 9.15 12.11
C LYS A 213 -1.81 9.05 12.30
N LYS A 214 -2.22 8.14 13.19
CA LYS A 214 -3.56 8.15 13.76
C LYS A 214 -3.77 9.37 14.65
#